data_AF-A0A841I4F2-F1
#
_entry.id   AF-A0A841I4F2-F1
#
_cell.length_a   1.000
_cell.length_b   1.000
_cell.length_c   1.000
_cell.angle_alpha   90.00
_cell.angle_beta   90.00
_cell.angle_gamma   90.00
#
_symmetry.space_group_name_H-M   'P 1'
#
loop_
_entity.id
_entity.type
_entity.pdbx_description
1 polymer ?
#
loop_
_entity_poly.entity_id
_entity_poly.type
_entity_poly.pdbx_seq_one_letter_code
_entity_poly.pdbx_strand_id
1 'polypeptide(L)'
;MNQNQILTSGRNIVTALTVLQVLTGLGALVGLLFVFLAFSLGGLASLGAFSGQDLAKELGSAAGGATLLGLYGLLILANVVIYLFLIAWIKGWIGPIGRWAAGQGSFDPRRIHAITETLGRWIVFFQWAPLLAIALFVIGALVISSVVGMAGGLLSNDGGAGLLAGGAVFVFTLIAIVTIWLPGFLINLFMLGWIRRWMVGVTDRALGRPSKEGSLEPLSRTLSGWFTFFQVLTGLVILFSLLPVLVPTDSGLFNEANSSSDSPAATLAAFILTALFYGLYIALLQWSKTYMQGVTGVVDRMNPET
;
A
#
# COMPACT_ATOMS: atom_id res chain seq x y z
N MET A 1 -10.21 20.46 -23.83
CA MET A 1 -10.68 19.70 -22.65
C MET A 1 -11.59 20.59 -21.82
N ASN A 2 -12.74 20.07 -21.36
CA ASN A 2 -13.84 20.85 -20.81
C ASN A 2 -13.62 21.11 -19.30
N GLN A 3 -13.78 22.34 -18.81
CA GLN A 3 -13.61 22.71 -17.39
C GLN A 3 -14.43 21.80 -16.45
N ASN A 4 -15.62 21.39 -16.91
CA ASN A 4 -16.49 20.46 -16.20
C ASN A 4 -15.85 19.08 -15.97
N GLN A 5 -14.96 18.62 -16.85
CA GLN A 5 -14.28 17.33 -16.70
C GLN A 5 -13.25 17.37 -15.55
N ILE A 6 -12.47 18.46 -15.44
CA ILE A 6 -11.48 18.63 -14.36
C ILE A 6 -12.18 18.61 -12.99
N LEU A 7 -13.27 19.37 -12.86
CA LEU A 7 -14.03 19.46 -11.62
C LEU A 7 -14.73 18.15 -11.28
N THR A 8 -15.32 17.48 -12.28
CA THR A 8 -16.00 16.19 -12.07
C THR A 8 -15.00 15.11 -11.66
N SER A 9 -13.86 15.00 -12.34
CA SER A 9 -12.81 14.05 -11.96
C SER A 9 -12.23 14.37 -10.59
N GLY A 10 -11.96 15.64 -10.28
CA GLY A 10 -11.49 16.05 -8.95
C GLY A 10 -12.49 15.69 -7.84
N ARG A 11 -13.78 15.92 -8.07
CA ARG A 11 -14.85 15.54 -7.13
C ARG A 11 -14.91 14.02 -6.95
N ASN A 12 -14.86 13.25 -8.05
CA ASN A 12 -14.90 11.79 -7.99
C ASN A 12 -13.71 11.22 -7.21
N ILE A 13 -12.51 11.77 -7.40
CA ILE A 13 -11.32 11.40 -6.62
C ILE A 13 -11.56 11.68 -5.13
N VAL A 14 -12.02 12.87 -4.77
CA VAL A 14 -12.29 13.22 -3.37
C VAL A 14 -13.33 12.30 -2.74
N THR A 15 -14.41 11.99 -3.46
CA THR A 15 -15.45 11.05 -3.01
C THR A 15 -14.87 9.65 -2.80
N ALA A 16 -14.13 9.13 -3.77
CA ALA A 16 -13.53 7.80 -3.69
C ALA A 16 -12.46 7.68 -2.60
N LEU A 17 -11.64 8.71 -2.41
CA LEU A 17 -10.72 8.80 -1.28
C LEU A 17 -11.47 8.88 0.07
N THR A 18 -12.69 9.40 0.10
CA THR A 18 -13.54 9.39 1.30
C THR A 18 -14.08 8.00 1.58
N VAL A 19 -14.53 7.29 0.54
CA VAL A 19 -14.91 5.87 0.65
C VAL A 19 -13.74 5.04 1.16
N LEU A 20 -12.55 5.19 0.59
CA LEU A 20 -11.35 4.51 1.08
C LEU A 20 -11.05 4.84 2.55
N GLN A 21 -11.12 6.10 2.94
CA GLN A 21 -10.92 6.52 4.33
C GLN A 21 -11.90 5.84 5.30
N VAL A 22 -13.17 5.72 4.92
CA VAL A 22 -14.18 5.00 5.73
C VAL A 22 -13.87 3.51 5.78
N LEU A 23 -13.56 2.89 4.63
CA LEU A 23 -13.22 1.46 4.57
C LEU A 23 -11.96 1.12 5.38
N THR A 24 -10.91 1.95 5.30
CA THR A 24 -9.69 1.78 6.08
C THR A 24 -9.96 1.95 7.57
N GLY A 25 -10.78 2.92 7.96
CA GLY A 25 -11.18 3.13 9.36
C GLY A 25 -11.98 1.95 9.92
N LEU A 26 -12.94 1.43 9.16
CA LEU A 26 -13.72 0.25 9.53
C LEU A 26 -12.83 -1.01 9.59
N GLY A 27 -11.96 -1.21 8.60
CA GLY A 27 -11.01 -2.31 8.58
C GLY A 27 -10.04 -2.28 9.77
N ALA A 28 -9.61 -1.09 10.18
CA ALA A 28 -8.80 -0.91 11.39
C ALA A 28 -9.57 -1.30 12.66
N LEU A 29 -10.82 -0.87 12.80
CA LEU A 29 -11.68 -1.23 13.94
C LEU A 29 -11.91 -2.74 14.01
N VAL A 30 -12.17 -3.38 12.88
CA VAL A 30 -12.31 -4.84 12.80
C VAL A 30 -11.00 -5.53 13.14
N GLY A 31 -9.86 -5.07 12.60
CA GLY A 31 -8.54 -5.61 12.93
C GLY A 31 -8.20 -5.49 14.41
N LEU A 32 -8.50 -4.35 15.04
CA LEU A 32 -8.33 -4.14 16.48
C LEU A 32 -9.26 -5.04 17.29
N LEU A 33 -10.51 -5.22 16.85
CA LEU A 33 -11.45 -6.16 17.46
C LEU A 33 -10.90 -7.59 17.41
N PHE A 34 -10.32 -8.01 16.28
CA PHE A 34 -9.67 -9.32 16.16
C PHE A 34 -8.45 -9.45 17.07
N VAL A 35 -7.59 -8.43 17.17
CA VAL A 35 -6.46 -8.42 18.11
C VAL A 35 -6.94 -8.51 19.56
N PHE A 36 -8.00 -7.76 19.91
CA PHE A 36 -8.61 -7.79 21.24
C PHE A 36 -9.26 -9.15 21.56
N LEU A 37 -9.99 -9.73 20.60
CA LEU A 37 -10.59 -11.06 20.73
C LEU A 37 -9.50 -12.13 20.89
N ALA A 38 -8.42 -12.07 20.12
CA ALA A 38 -7.27 -12.97 20.26
C ALA A 38 -6.62 -12.86 21.65
N PHE A 39 -6.49 -11.64 22.20
CA PHE A 39 -5.99 -11.39 23.56
C PHE A 39 -6.92 -11.96 24.64
N SER A 40 -8.23 -11.72 24.51
CA SER A 40 -9.22 -12.15 25.51
C SER A 40 -9.43 -13.66 25.52
N LEU A 41 -9.45 -14.31 24.34
CA LEU A 41 -9.58 -15.76 24.20
C LEU A 41 -8.29 -16.51 24.59
N GLY A 42 -7.11 -15.99 24.22
CA GLY A 42 -5.82 -16.55 24.66
C GLY A 42 -5.54 -16.37 26.15
N GLY A 43 -6.02 -15.26 26.74
CA GLY A 43 -5.94 -15.00 28.18
C GLY A 43 -6.88 -15.87 29.01
N LEU A 44 -8.06 -16.22 28.50
CA LEU A 44 -9.01 -17.13 29.17
C LEU A 44 -8.59 -18.60 29.08
N ALA A 45 -7.99 -19.04 27.98
CA ALA A 45 -7.52 -20.42 27.82
C ALA A 45 -6.32 -20.76 28.73
N SER A 46 -5.43 -19.80 28.97
CA SER A 46 -4.25 -19.97 29.84
C SER A 46 -4.56 -19.94 31.34
N LEU A 47 -5.72 -19.39 31.74
CA LEU A 47 -6.16 -19.34 33.15
C LEU A 47 -6.83 -20.64 33.64
N GLY A 48 -7.17 -21.57 32.75
CA GLY A 48 -7.94 -22.77 33.09
C GLY A 48 -7.16 -24.08 33.20
N ALA A 49 -5.89 -24.15 32.79
CA ALA A 49 -5.27 -25.44 32.42
C ALA A 49 -3.90 -25.82 33.01
N PHE A 50 -3.17 -24.98 33.77
CA PHE A 50 -1.75 -25.29 34.03
C PHE A 50 -1.26 -25.19 35.49
N SER A 51 -0.46 -26.21 35.86
CA SER A 51 0.35 -26.27 37.08
C SER A 51 1.56 -25.32 36.99
N GLY A 52 2.04 -24.82 38.13
CA GLY A 52 2.89 -23.61 38.24
C GLY A 52 4.26 -23.59 37.57
N GLN A 53 4.72 -24.66 36.91
CA GLN A 53 5.96 -24.66 36.11
C GLN A 53 5.72 -24.50 34.60
N ASP A 54 4.61 -25.02 34.07
CA ASP A 54 4.21 -24.79 32.67
C ASP A 54 3.67 -23.38 32.48
N LEU A 55 3.07 -22.82 33.54
CA LEU A 55 2.55 -21.45 33.56
C LEU A 55 3.63 -20.40 33.29
N ALA A 56 4.89 -20.59 33.71
CA ALA A 56 5.97 -19.62 33.47
C ALA A 56 6.53 -19.70 32.03
N LYS A 57 6.54 -20.89 31.44
CA LYS A 57 6.93 -21.10 30.03
C LYS A 57 5.83 -20.64 29.07
N GLU A 58 4.57 -20.93 29.41
CA GLU A 58 3.42 -20.40 28.68
C GLU A 58 3.22 -18.91 28.91
N LEU A 59 3.43 -18.34 30.11
CA LEU A 59 3.44 -16.88 30.26
C LEU A 59 4.60 -16.26 29.50
N GLY A 60 5.76 -16.91 29.38
CA GLY A 60 6.88 -16.41 28.57
C GLY A 60 6.54 -16.39 27.07
N SER A 61 5.91 -17.44 26.55
CA SER A 61 5.49 -17.53 25.13
C SER A 61 4.22 -16.73 24.83
N ALA A 62 3.26 -16.68 25.76
CA ALA A 62 2.02 -15.93 25.67
C ALA A 62 2.24 -14.43 25.92
N ALA A 63 3.14 -14.03 26.82
CA ALA A 63 3.56 -12.62 26.94
C ALA A 63 4.35 -12.20 25.71
N GLY A 64 5.18 -13.07 25.13
CA GLY A 64 5.82 -12.83 23.83
C GLY A 64 4.81 -12.66 22.70
N GLY A 65 3.83 -13.58 22.59
CA GLY A 65 2.77 -13.54 21.59
C GLY A 65 1.81 -12.35 21.76
N ALA A 66 1.43 -12.04 23.00
CA ALA A 66 0.64 -10.86 23.36
C ALA A 66 1.39 -9.57 23.01
N THR A 67 2.68 -9.49 23.33
CA THR A 67 3.50 -8.31 22.99
C THR A 67 3.60 -8.16 21.47
N LEU A 68 3.80 -9.25 20.71
CA LEU A 68 3.83 -9.22 19.25
C LEU A 68 2.47 -8.84 18.63
N LEU A 69 1.35 -9.36 19.15
CA LEU A 69 0.01 -8.99 18.72
C LEU A 69 -0.35 -7.54 19.05
N GLY A 70 0.05 -7.05 20.22
CA GLY A 70 -0.12 -5.66 20.63
C GLY A 70 0.71 -4.71 19.77
N LEU A 71 1.95 -5.10 19.45
CA LEU A 71 2.84 -4.35 18.56
C LEU A 71 2.33 -4.35 17.12
N TYR A 72 1.78 -5.47 16.65
CA TYR A 72 1.12 -5.57 15.34
C TYR A 72 -0.15 -4.70 15.27
N GLY A 73 -0.98 -4.71 16.32
CA GLY A 73 -2.15 -3.82 16.43
C GLY A 73 -1.77 -2.34 16.44
N LEU A 74 -0.70 -1.97 17.15
CA LEU A 74 -0.15 -0.61 17.13
C LEU A 74 0.39 -0.22 15.75
N LEU A 75 1.07 -1.13 15.06
CA LEU A 75 1.56 -0.90 13.70
C LEU A 75 0.40 -0.70 12.71
N ILE A 76 -0.66 -1.50 12.80
CA ILE A 76 -1.88 -1.31 12.00
C ILE A 76 -2.48 0.06 12.28
N LEU A 77 -2.63 0.44 13.55
CA LEU A 77 -3.21 1.73 13.93
C LEU A 77 -2.38 2.90 13.40
N ALA A 78 -1.06 2.85 13.59
CA ALA A 78 -0.14 3.86 13.08
C ALA A 78 -0.22 3.98 11.56
N ASN A 79 -0.29 2.84 10.85
CA ASN A 79 -0.41 2.80 9.41
C ASN A 79 -1.73 3.44 8.94
N VAL A 80 -2.84 3.09 9.59
CA VAL A 80 -4.16 3.68 9.32
C VAL A 80 -4.15 5.19 9.53
N VAL A 81 -3.60 5.67 10.64
CA VAL A 81 -3.49 7.11 10.92
C VAL A 81 -2.69 7.83 9.83
N ILE A 82 -1.54 7.27 9.43
CA ILE A 82 -0.73 7.81 8.33
C ILE A 82 -1.55 7.88 7.04
N TYR A 83 -2.26 6.81 6.66
CA TYR A 83 -3.11 6.78 5.47
C TYR A 83 -4.22 7.84 5.51
N LEU A 84 -4.87 8.02 6.66
CA LEU A 84 -5.91 9.04 6.85
C LEU A 84 -5.36 10.46 6.66
N PHE A 85 -4.19 10.75 7.22
CA PHE A 85 -3.53 12.04 7.04
C PHE A 85 -3.14 12.30 5.58
N LEU A 86 -2.59 11.30 4.89
CA LEU A 86 -2.23 11.43 3.48
C LEU A 86 -3.46 11.70 2.61
N ILE A 87 -4.55 10.97 2.85
CA ILE A 87 -5.82 11.20 2.15
C ILE A 87 -6.31 12.64 2.38
N ALA A 88 -6.26 13.13 3.62
CA ALA A 88 -6.69 14.49 3.95
C ALA A 88 -5.86 15.55 3.22
N TRP A 89 -4.53 15.39 3.16
CA TRP A 89 -3.67 16.32 2.41
C TRP A 89 -3.87 16.25 0.91
N ILE A 90 -4.04 15.06 0.33
CA ILE A 90 -4.33 14.89 -1.10
C ILE A 90 -5.64 15.60 -1.46
N LYS A 91 -6.71 15.41 -0.65
CA LYS A 91 -7.98 16.13 -0.83
C LYS A 91 -7.79 17.65 -0.72
N GLY A 92 -6.98 18.09 0.26
CA GLY A 92 -6.63 19.48 0.50
C GLY A 92 -5.87 20.13 -0.66
N TRP A 93 -5.16 19.34 -1.47
CA TRP A 93 -4.44 19.80 -2.66
C TRP A 93 -5.30 19.73 -3.94
N ILE A 94 -5.94 18.59 -4.22
CA ILE A 94 -6.71 18.36 -5.47
C ILE A 94 -7.87 19.35 -5.62
N GLY A 95 -8.60 19.63 -4.54
CA GLY A 95 -9.77 20.50 -4.60
C GLY A 95 -9.44 21.92 -5.07
N PRO A 96 -8.54 22.65 -4.37
CA PRO A 96 -8.15 23.99 -4.76
C PRO A 96 -7.44 24.07 -6.11
N ILE A 97 -6.54 23.13 -6.44
CA ILE A 97 -5.86 23.10 -7.73
C ILE A 97 -6.84 22.84 -8.88
N GLY A 98 -7.81 21.95 -8.68
CA GLY A 98 -8.83 21.66 -9.69
C GLY A 98 -9.74 22.86 -9.95
N ARG A 99 -10.12 23.58 -8.89
CA ARG A 99 -10.88 24.83 -8.96
C ARG A 99 -10.10 25.93 -9.69
N TRP A 100 -8.84 26.14 -9.32
CA TRP A 100 -7.95 27.06 -10.01
C TRP A 100 -7.81 26.73 -11.51
N ALA A 101 -7.51 25.47 -11.84
CA ALA A 101 -7.36 25.03 -13.23
C ALA A 101 -8.66 25.15 -14.03
N ALA A 102 -9.82 25.08 -13.38
CA ALA A 102 -11.12 25.34 -13.99
C ALA A 102 -11.47 26.83 -14.10
N GLY A 103 -10.61 27.74 -13.62
CA GLY A 103 -10.87 29.18 -13.55
C GLY A 103 -11.91 29.57 -12.49
N GLN A 104 -12.19 28.68 -11.53
CA GLN A 104 -13.20 28.88 -10.49
C GLN A 104 -12.57 29.23 -9.15
N GLY A 105 -12.69 30.49 -8.75
CA GLY A 105 -12.32 30.97 -7.42
C GLY A 105 -10.81 31.13 -7.20
N SER A 106 -10.48 31.74 -6.06
CA SER A 106 -9.11 31.86 -5.56
C SER A 106 -8.82 30.78 -4.52
N PHE A 107 -7.55 30.48 -4.34
CA PHE A 107 -7.06 29.66 -3.23
C PHE A 107 -6.07 30.49 -2.42
N ASP A 108 -5.90 30.15 -1.14
CA ASP A 108 -4.85 30.74 -0.31
C ASP A 108 -3.48 30.22 -0.78
N PRO A 109 -2.61 31.07 -1.35
CA PRO A 109 -1.30 30.66 -1.86
C PRO A 109 -0.40 30.07 -0.78
N ARG A 110 -0.49 30.57 0.47
CA ARG A 110 0.32 30.09 1.59
C ARG A 110 -0.09 28.68 1.99
N ARG A 111 -1.39 28.45 2.09
CA ARG A 111 -1.94 27.13 2.42
C ARG A 111 -1.58 26.08 1.37
N ILE A 112 -1.72 26.40 0.08
CA ILE A 112 -1.39 25.45 -0.98
C ILE A 112 0.11 25.15 -1.01
N HIS A 113 0.96 26.16 -0.83
CA HIS A 113 2.39 25.95 -0.75
C HIS A 113 2.77 25.00 0.42
N ALA A 114 2.21 25.22 1.61
CA ALA A 114 2.46 24.37 2.78
C ALA A 114 1.99 22.92 2.57
N ILE A 115 0.81 22.72 1.94
CA ILE A 115 0.29 21.39 1.62
C ILE A 115 1.20 20.70 0.59
N THR A 116 1.58 21.39 -0.49
CA THR A 116 2.47 20.83 -1.53
C THR A 116 3.83 20.46 -0.96
N GLU A 117 4.41 21.30 -0.09
CA GLU A 117 5.67 21.01 0.57
C GLU A 117 5.57 19.78 1.48
N THR A 118 4.51 19.71 2.28
CA THR A 118 4.25 18.58 3.17
C THR A 118 4.09 17.29 2.37
N LEU A 119 3.20 17.27 1.36
CA LEU A 119 3.04 16.13 0.45
C LEU A 119 4.35 15.78 -0.24
N GLY A 120 5.14 16.77 -0.67
CA GLY A 120 6.45 16.55 -1.28
C GLY A 120 7.41 15.82 -0.37
N ARG A 121 7.47 16.19 0.92
CA ARG A 121 8.29 15.50 1.94
C ARG A 121 7.80 14.07 2.19
N TRP A 122 6.50 13.86 2.26
CA TRP A 122 5.93 12.52 2.41
C TRP A 122 6.18 11.63 1.20
N ILE A 123 6.06 12.17 -0.01
CA ILE A 123 6.41 11.44 -1.24
C ILE A 123 7.88 11.02 -1.19
N VAL A 124 8.80 11.90 -0.77
CA VAL A 124 10.22 11.54 -0.59
C VAL A 124 10.40 10.46 0.46
N PHE A 125 9.69 10.56 1.59
CA PHE A 125 9.72 9.51 2.60
C PHE A 125 9.28 8.16 2.02
N PHE A 126 8.15 8.10 1.30
CA PHE A 126 7.65 6.88 0.67
C PHE A 126 8.48 6.39 -0.52
N GLN A 127 9.25 7.27 -1.16
CA GLN A 127 10.24 6.86 -2.16
C GLN A 127 11.32 5.97 -1.55
N TRP A 128 11.78 6.31 -0.35
CA TRP A 128 12.88 5.62 0.33
C TRP A 128 12.41 4.57 1.33
N ALA A 129 11.16 4.63 1.80
CA ALA A 129 10.62 3.67 2.76
C ALA A 129 10.77 2.19 2.33
N PRO A 130 10.58 1.80 1.05
CA PRO A 130 10.79 0.42 0.64
C PRO A 130 12.26 -0.01 0.74
N LEU A 131 13.23 0.90 0.60
CA LEU A 131 14.64 0.57 0.80
C LEU A 131 14.91 0.21 2.27
N LEU A 132 14.34 0.96 3.20
CA LEU A 132 14.40 0.64 4.63
C LEU A 132 13.70 -0.71 4.90
N ALA A 133 12.55 -0.96 4.29
CA ALA A 133 11.85 -2.24 4.42
C ALA A 133 12.68 -3.41 3.88
N ILE A 134 13.32 -3.26 2.72
CA ILE A 134 14.24 -4.28 2.16
C ILE A 134 15.42 -4.51 3.09
N ALA A 135 16.04 -3.46 3.62
CA ALA A 135 17.16 -3.58 4.56
C ALA A 135 16.76 -4.34 5.83
N LEU A 136 15.61 -3.98 6.42
CA LEU A 136 15.06 -4.68 7.58
C LEU A 136 14.69 -6.13 7.25
N PHE A 137 14.16 -6.39 6.05
CA PHE A 137 13.83 -7.73 5.59
C PHE A 137 15.08 -8.60 5.41
N VAL A 138 16.18 -8.04 4.85
CA VAL A 138 17.47 -8.73 4.74
C VAL A 138 18.04 -9.04 6.13
N ILE A 139 18.02 -8.08 7.06
CA ILE A 139 18.47 -8.29 8.44
C ILE A 139 17.64 -9.40 9.10
N GLY A 140 16.31 -9.33 8.96
CA GLY A 140 15.40 -10.36 9.47
C GLY A 140 15.69 -11.74 8.87
N ALA A 141 15.91 -11.81 7.56
CA ALA A 141 16.26 -13.05 6.87
C ALA A 141 17.60 -13.61 7.32
N LEU A 142 18.62 -12.76 7.55
CA LEU A 142 19.90 -13.19 8.11
C LEU A 142 19.74 -13.78 9.51
N VAL A 143 18.95 -13.13 10.36
CA VAL A 143 18.66 -13.63 11.72
C VAL A 143 17.91 -14.96 11.64
N ILE A 144 16.87 -15.06 10.81
CA ILE A 144 16.09 -16.30 10.61
C ILE A 144 16.98 -17.42 10.06
N SER A 145 17.76 -17.17 9.01
CA SER A 145 18.70 -18.14 8.44
C SER A 145 19.72 -18.64 9.47
N SER A 146 20.20 -17.76 10.36
CA SER A 146 21.13 -18.13 11.43
C SER A 146 20.44 -19.02 12.48
N VAL A 147 19.21 -18.68 12.86
CA VAL A 147 18.41 -19.47 13.82
C VAL A 147 18.03 -20.83 13.23
N VAL A 148 17.58 -20.87 11.98
CA VAL A 148 17.26 -22.12 11.25
C VAL A 148 18.50 -22.98 11.07
N GLY A 149 19.65 -22.38 10.76
CA GLY A 149 20.92 -23.09 10.65
C GLY A 149 21.38 -23.72 11.96
N MET A 150 21.26 -22.97 13.07
CA MET A 150 21.56 -23.48 14.41
C MET A 150 20.58 -24.57 14.86
N ALA A 151 19.27 -24.38 14.66
CA ALA A 151 18.24 -25.36 15.01
C ALA A 151 18.34 -26.63 14.17
N GLY A 152 18.61 -26.51 12.86
CA GLY A 152 18.82 -27.64 11.97
C GLY A 152 20.05 -28.45 12.33
N GLY A 153 21.15 -27.79 12.72
CA GLY A 153 22.36 -28.46 13.20
C GLY A 153 22.16 -29.19 14.54
N LEU A 154 21.34 -28.64 15.44
CA LEU A 154 21.00 -29.27 16.72
C LEU A 154 20.04 -30.47 16.59
N LEU A 155 19.12 -30.43 15.62
CA LEU A 155 18.07 -31.46 15.45
C LEU A 155 18.49 -32.63 14.55
N SER A 156 19.41 -32.41 13.60
CA SER A 156 19.77 -33.44 12.60
C SER A 156 21.03 -34.23 12.96
N ASN A 157 21.76 -33.88 14.03
CA ASN A 157 23.10 -34.42 14.36
C ASN A 157 24.12 -34.34 13.19
N ASP A 158 23.77 -33.66 12.11
CA ASP A 158 24.55 -33.57 10.89
C ASP A 158 24.69 -32.09 10.53
N GLY A 159 25.81 -31.50 10.95
CA GLY A 159 26.06 -30.06 10.85
C GLY A 159 25.98 -29.52 9.40
N GLY A 160 26.13 -30.39 8.40
CA GLY A 160 25.96 -30.04 6.99
C GLY A 160 24.50 -29.75 6.60
N ALA A 161 23.54 -30.50 7.14
CA ALA A 161 22.12 -30.37 6.78
C ALA A 161 21.51 -29.05 7.28
N GLY A 162 21.88 -28.61 8.50
CA GLY A 162 21.47 -27.31 9.05
C GLY A 162 22.04 -26.13 8.26
N LEU A 163 23.30 -26.22 7.82
CA LEU A 163 23.98 -25.15 7.08
C LEU A 163 23.39 -24.98 5.66
N LEU A 164 23.01 -26.08 5.00
CA LEU A 164 22.34 -26.06 3.70
C LEU A 164 20.93 -25.48 3.78
N ALA A 165 20.16 -25.80 4.83
CA ALA A 165 18.81 -25.25 5.02
C ALA A 165 18.83 -23.73 5.30
N GLY A 166 19.72 -23.24 6.17
CA GLY A 166 19.91 -21.81 6.43
C GLY A 166 20.40 -21.05 5.19
N GLY A 167 21.31 -21.65 4.42
CA GLY A 167 21.82 -21.13 3.15
C GLY A 167 20.74 -21.06 2.06
N ALA A 168 19.90 -22.08 1.92
CA ALA A 168 18.79 -22.09 0.97
C ALA A 168 17.77 -20.97 1.26
N VAL A 169 17.38 -20.77 2.52
CA VAL A 169 16.48 -19.68 2.93
C VAL A 169 17.06 -18.32 2.56
N PHE A 170 18.36 -18.12 2.74
CA PHE A 170 19.02 -16.87 2.38
C PHE A 170 19.07 -16.66 0.86
N VAL A 171 19.40 -17.69 0.09
CA VAL A 171 19.44 -17.64 -1.38
C VAL A 171 18.05 -17.36 -1.97
N PHE A 172 17.00 -18.05 -1.51
CA PHE A 172 15.62 -17.78 -1.95
C PHE A 172 15.18 -16.37 -1.59
N THR A 173 15.58 -15.87 -0.41
CA THR A 173 15.30 -14.49 -0.01
C THR A 173 15.99 -13.48 -0.93
N LEU A 174 17.28 -13.70 -1.28
CA LEU A 174 18.00 -12.86 -2.23
C LEU A 174 17.35 -12.88 -3.61
N ILE A 175 16.95 -14.06 -4.10
CA ILE A 175 16.23 -14.19 -5.37
C ILE A 175 14.93 -13.38 -5.33
N ALA A 176 14.13 -13.50 -4.26
CA ALA A 176 12.88 -12.74 -4.12
C ALA A 176 13.13 -11.23 -4.06
N ILE A 177 14.20 -10.79 -3.38
CA ILE A 177 14.58 -9.38 -3.34
C ILE A 177 14.92 -8.86 -4.74
N VAL A 178 15.76 -9.59 -5.47
CA VAL A 178 16.24 -9.16 -6.80
C VAL A 178 15.12 -9.23 -7.84
N THR A 179 14.27 -10.24 -7.80
CA THR A 179 13.25 -10.48 -8.83
C THR A 179 11.94 -9.75 -8.58
N ILE A 180 11.59 -9.45 -7.32
CA ILE A 180 10.29 -8.84 -6.96
C ILE A 180 10.50 -7.48 -6.30
N TRP A 181 11.24 -7.42 -5.20
CA TRP A 181 11.31 -6.20 -4.38
C TRP A 181 12.09 -5.07 -5.04
N LEU A 182 13.21 -5.36 -5.67
CA LEU A 182 14.06 -4.36 -6.32
C LEU A 182 13.33 -3.71 -7.52
N PRO A 183 12.72 -4.47 -8.46
CA PRO A 183 11.89 -3.88 -9.50
C PRO A 183 10.73 -3.06 -8.92
N GLY A 184 10.05 -3.57 -7.88
CA GLY A 184 8.97 -2.85 -7.20
C GLY A 184 9.44 -1.52 -6.58
N PHE A 185 10.60 -1.51 -5.93
CA PHE A 185 11.23 -0.32 -5.38
C PHE A 185 11.56 0.70 -6.48
N LEU A 186 12.16 0.27 -7.58
CA LEU A 186 12.49 1.16 -8.70
C LEU A 186 11.23 1.77 -9.31
N ILE A 187 10.19 0.97 -9.54
CA ILE A 187 8.90 1.44 -10.03
C ILE A 187 8.32 2.50 -9.07
N ASN A 188 8.30 2.22 -7.77
CA ASN A 188 7.82 3.15 -6.75
C ASN A 188 8.64 4.46 -6.75
N LEU A 189 9.97 4.36 -6.79
CA LEU A 189 10.89 5.50 -6.80
C LEU A 189 10.62 6.42 -7.98
N PHE A 190 10.54 5.85 -9.19
CA PHE A 190 10.26 6.60 -10.41
C PHE A 190 8.86 7.19 -10.41
N MET A 191 7.83 6.38 -10.12
CA MET A 191 6.43 6.82 -10.12
C MET A 191 6.21 8.00 -9.17
N LEU A 192 6.63 7.85 -7.91
CA LEU A 192 6.53 8.92 -6.92
C LEU A 192 7.37 10.14 -7.31
N GLY A 193 8.50 9.93 -7.99
CA GLY A 193 9.36 11.01 -8.50
C GLY A 193 8.64 11.85 -9.55
N TRP A 194 7.99 11.18 -10.50
CA TRP A 194 7.17 11.83 -11.52
C TRP A 194 5.97 12.55 -10.90
N ILE A 195 5.25 11.92 -9.97
CA ILE A 195 4.11 12.55 -9.27
C ILE A 195 4.55 13.81 -8.55
N ARG A 196 5.68 13.77 -7.83
CA ARG A 196 6.24 14.93 -7.13
C ARG A 196 6.59 16.06 -8.08
N ARG A 197 7.32 15.76 -9.17
CA ARG A 197 7.70 16.77 -10.18
C ARG A 197 6.48 17.43 -10.80
N TRP A 198 5.49 16.63 -11.18
CA TRP A 198 4.22 17.13 -11.71
C TRP A 198 3.48 18.01 -10.70
N MET A 199 3.32 17.54 -9.45
CA MET A 199 2.62 18.27 -8.38
C MET A 199 3.30 19.62 -8.07
N VAL A 200 4.63 19.64 -7.98
CA VAL A 200 5.41 20.86 -7.76
C VAL A 200 5.29 21.79 -8.96
N GLY A 201 5.45 21.30 -10.20
CA GLY A 201 5.31 22.11 -11.41
C GLY A 201 3.92 22.74 -11.56
N VAL A 202 2.86 21.99 -11.30
CA VAL A 202 1.48 22.52 -11.27
C VAL A 202 1.33 23.58 -10.19
N THR A 203 1.84 23.33 -8.99
CA THR A 203 1.75 24.28 -7.88
C THR A 203 2.52 25.56 -8.16
N ASP A 204 3.75 25.47 -8.68
CA ASP A 204 4.58 26.62 -9.00
C ASP A 204 3.89 27.50 -10.05
N ARG A 205 3.33 26.90 -11.11
CA ARG A 205 2.52 27.61 -12.11
C ARG A 205 1.26 28.25 -11.51
N ALA A 206 0.56 27.55 -10.62
CA ALA A 206 -0.60 28.09 -9.91
C ALA A 206 -0.27 29.30 -9.03
N LEU A 207 0.95 29.33 -8.47
CA LEU A 207 1.47 30.44 -7.67
C LEU A 207 2.12 31.55 -8.52
N GLY A 208 2.09 31.46 -9.85
CA GLY A 208 2.74 32.41 -10.76
C GLY A 208 4.27 32.36 -10.73
N ARG A 209 4.86 31.28 -10.22
CA ARG A 209 6.31 31.07 -10.18
C ARG A 209 6.77 30.36 -11.46
N PRO A 210 8.00 30.62 -11.93
CA PRO A 210 8.57 29.85 -13.02
C PRO A 210 8.71 28.38 -12.61
N SER A 211 8.12 27.48 -13.40
CA SER A 211 8.29 26.04 -13.22
C SER A 211 9.70 25.63 -13.62
N LYS A 212 10.35 24.78 -12.81
CA LYS A 212 11.63 24.16 -13.18
C LYS A 212 11.50 23.22 -14.37
N GLU A 213 10.30 22.70 -14.57
CA GLU A 213 9.92 21.85 -15.71
C GLU A 213 9.31 22.77 -16.77
N GLY A 214 9.97 22.92 -17.93
CA GLY A 214 9.52 23.84 -19.00
C GLY A 214 8.08 23.57 -19.43
N SER A 215 7.78 22.34 -19.86
CA SER A 215 6.42 21.88 -20.15
C SER A 215 6.04 20.73 -19.23
N LEU A 216 4.78 20.73 -18.74
CA LEU A 216 4.26 19.64 -17.91
C LEU A 216 3.62 18.52 -18.75
N GLU A 217 3.45 18.73 -20.05
CA GLU A 217 2.86 17.75 -20.96
C GLU A 217 3.63 16.41 -20.99
N PRO A 218 4.97 16.39 -21.18
CA PRO A 218 5.73 15.13 -21.18
C PRO A 218 5.57 14.37 -19.86
N LEU A 219 5.60 15.07 -18.72
CA LEU A 219 5.41 14.50 -17.39
C LEU A 219 4.03 13.83 -17.27
N SER A 220 2.98 14.52 -17.72
CA SER A 220 1.62 13.99 -17.67
C SER A 220 1.43 12.76 -18.56
N ARG A 221 2.08 12.73 -19.73
CA ARG A 221 2.04 11.56 -20.64
C ARG A 221 2.72 10.36 -20.02
N THR A 222 3.90 10.54 -19.43
CA THR A 222 4.63 9.47 -18.72
C THR A 222 3.82 8.94 -17.53
N LEU A 223 3.28 9.82 -16.69
CA LEU A 223 2.41 9.43 -15.57
C LEU A 223 1.14 8.70 -16.03
N SER A 224 0.54 9.14 -17.14
CA SER A 224 -0.61 8.48 -17.74
C SER A 224 -0.28 7.07 -18.21
N GLY A 225 0.92 6.88 -18.77
CA GLY A 225 1.47 5.56 -19.09
C GLY A 225 1.56 4.67 -17.85
N TRP A 226 2.14 5.18 -16.75
CA TRP A 226 2.21 4.46 -15.48
C TRP A 226 0.84 4.09 -14.92
N PHE A 227 -0.11 5.03 -14.89
CA PHE A 227 -1.47 4.73 -14.43
C PHE A 227 -2.14 3.64 -15.26
N THR A 228 -1.93 3.66 -16.58
CA THR A 228 -2.46 2.62 -17.49
C THR A 228 -1.80 1.27 -17.21
N PHE A 229 -0.48 1.25 -17.01
CA PHE A 229 0.25 0.05 -16.62
C PHE A 229 -0.30 -0.56 -15.32
N PHE A 230 -0.51 0.26 -14.28
CA PHE A 230 -1.10 -0.21 -13.02
C PHE A 230 -2.56 -0.65 -13.14
N GLN A 231 -3.35 -0.01 -14.00
CA GLN A 231 -4.72 -0.46 -14.30
C GLN A 231 -4.72 -1.85 -14.92
N VAL A 232 -3.84 -2.10 -15.89
CA VAL A 232 -3.69 -3.43 -16.52
C VAL A 232 -3.24 -4.45 -15.49
N LEU A 233 -2.22 -4.13 -14.69
CA LEU A 233 -1.72 -5.04 -13.65
C LEU A 233 -2.81 -5.37 -12.62
N THR A 234 -3.58 -4.37 -12.18
CA THR A 234 -4.71 -4.55 -11.26
C THR A 234 -5.81 -5.39 -11.89
N GLY A 235 -6.15 -5.15 -13.16
CA GLY A 235 -7.11 -5.95 -13.91
C GLY A 235 -6.67 -7.41 -14.06
N LEU A 236 -5.38 -7.66 -14.28
CA LEU A 236 -4.82 -9.00 -14.28
C LEU A 236 -4.93 -9.66 -12.90
N VAL A 237 -4.64 -8.94 -11.80
CA VAL A 237 -4.81 -9.47 -10.45
C VAL A 237 -6.27 -9.88 -10.19
N ILE A 238 -7.24 -9.05 -10.60
CA ILE A 238 -8.67 -9.41 -10.51
C ILE A 238 -8.94 -10.69 -11.33
N LEU A 239 -8.43 -10.77 -12.56
CA LEU A 239 -8.63 -11.94 -13.42
C LEU A 239 -7.98 -13.21 -12.86
N PHE A 240 -6.78 -13.13 -12.30
CA PHE A 240 -6.11 -14.27 -11.68
C PHE A 240 -6.81 -14.68 -10.37
N SER A 241 -7.36 -13.73 -9.61
CA SER A 241 -8.15 -14.02 -8.41
C SER A 241 -9.48 -14.72 -8.72
N LEU A 242 -9.97 -14.64 -9.96
CA LEU A 242 -11.18 -15.33 -10.43
C LEU A 242 -10.93 -16.81 -10.77
N LEU A 243 -9.70 -17.20 -11.11
CA LEU A 243 -9.40 -18.55 -11.59
C LEU A 243 -9.80 -19.66 -10.59
N PRO A 244 -9.53 -19.55 -9.28
CA PRO A 244 -9.94 -20.58 -8.30
C PRO A 244 -11.46 -20.72 -8.16
N VAL A 245 -12.23 -19.67 -8.51
CA VAL A 245 -13.70 -19.67 -8.42
C VAL A 245 -14.33 -20.21 -9.71
N LEU A 246 -13.69 -19.98 -10.86
CA LEU A 246 -14.24 -20.34 -12.19
C LEU A 246 -13.78 -21.72 -12.69
N VAL A 247 -12.64 -22.23 -12.22
CA VAL A 247 -12.14 -23.54 -12.61
C VAL A 247 -12.38 -24.51 -11.44
N PRO A 248 -13.31 -25.48 -11.58
CA PRO A 248 -13.38 -26.61 -10.66
C PRO A 248 -12.06 -27.36 -10.80
N THR A 249 -11.16 -27.21 -9.83
CA THR A 249 -9.87 -27.89 -9.82
C THR A 249 -10.02 -29.18 -9.04
N ASP A 250 -10.28 -30.28 -9.75
CA ASP A 250 -10.20 -31.65 -9.21
C ASP A 250 -8.75 -32.05 -8.82
N SER A 251 -7.77 -31.19 -9.10
CA SER A 251 -6.38 -31.38 -8.70
C SER A 251 -6.16 -30.91 -7.25
N GLY A 252 -5.92 -31.88 -6.36
CA GLY A 252 -5.70 -31.72 -4.92
C GLY A 252 -4.60 -30.75 -4.45
N LEU A 253 -3.95 -30.00 -5.35
CA LEU A 253 -2.96 -28.97 -5.02
C LEU A 253 -3.58 -27.66 -4.49
N PHE A 254 -4.85 -27.37 -4.79
CA PHE A 254 -5.57 -26.20 -4.25
C PHE A 254 -6.62 -26.56 -3.18
N ASN A 255 -6.93 -27.84 -3.01
CA ASN A 255 -7.96 -28.30 -2.08
C ASN A 255 -7.47 -28.32 -0.63
N GLU A 256 -6.16 -28.48 -0.38
CA GLU A 256 -5.64 -28.45 1.00
C GLU A 256 -5.73 -27.05 1.63
N ALA A 257 -5.69 -25.97 0.84
CA ALA A 257 -5.89 -24.60 1.34
C ALA A 257 -7.35 -24.27 1.68
N ASN A 258 -8.31 -25.03 1.13
CA ASN A 258 -9.76 -24.86 1.35
C ASN A 258 -10.36 -25.96 2.24
N SER A 259 -9.55 -26.90 2.74
CA SER A 259 -10.02 -28.08 3.48
C SER A 259 -10.52 -27.78 4.90
N SER A 260 -10.29 -26.57 5.42
CA SER A 260 -10.85 -26.12 6.69
C SER A 260 -12.03 -25.17 6.47
N SER A 261 -13.24 -25.72 6.47
CA SER A 261 -14.48 -25.06 6.93
C SER A 261 -14.99 -23.76 6.28
N ASP A 262 -14.42 -23.25 5.17
CA ASP A 262 -14.92 -22.01 4.57
C ASP A 262 -16.08 -22.27 3.60
N SER A 263 -17.28 -21.82 3.97
CA SER A 263 -18.47 -21.93 3.14
C SER A 263 -18.26 -21.28 1.76
N PRO A 264 -18.78 -21.84 0.66
CA PRO A 264 -18.70 -21.22 -0.68
C PRO A 264 -19.19 -19.76 -0.73
N ALA A 265 -20.13 -19.41 0.17
CA ALA A 265 -20.62 -18.04 0.34
C ALA A 265 -19.56 -17.08 0.91
N ALA A 266 -18.69 -17.55 1.82
CA ALA A 266 -17.60 -16.75 2.38
C ALA A 266 -16.52 -16.48 1.32
N THR A 267 -16.15 -17.49 0.54
CA THR A 267 -15.20 -17.35 -0.58
C THR A 267 -15.73 -16.40 -1.65
N LEU A 268 -17.02 -16.49 -2.00
CA LEU A 268 -17.67 -15.57 -2.93
C LEU A 268 -17.72 -14.13 -2.38
N ALA A 269 -18.04 -13.96 -1.09
CA ALA A 269 -18.06 -12.65 -0.45
C ALA A 269 -16.67 -12.00 -0.42
N ALA A 270 -15.63 -12.77 -0.09
CA ALA A 270 -14.24 -12.32 -0.13
C ALA A 270 -13.81 -11.91 -1.55
N PHE A 271 -14.22 -12.68 -2.56
CA PHE A 271 -13.99 -12.33 -3.96
C PHE A 271 -14.67 -11.01 -4.35
N ILE A 272 -15.97 -10.86 -4.07
CA ILE A 272 -16.72 -9.64 -4.38
C ILE A 272 -16.06 -8.44 -3.70
N LEU A 273 -15.67 -8.56 -2.43
CA LEU A 273 -14.99 -7.49 -1.70
C LEU A 273 -13.65 -7.13 -2.34
N THR A 274 -12.87 -8.13 -2.73
CA THR A 274 -11.58 -7.97 -3.42
C THR A 274 -11.76 -7.28 -4.77
N ALA A 275 -12.73 -7.72 -5.57
CA ALA A 275 -13.05 -7.12 -6.86
C ALA A 275 -13.54 -5.67 -6.72
N LEU A 276 -14.36 -5.37 -5.70
CA LEU A 276 -14.79 -4.00 -5.41
C LEU A 276 -13.61 -3.10 -5.02
N PHE A 277 -12.69 -3.61 -4.19
CA PHE A 277 -11.52 -2.85 -3.75
C PHE A 277 -10.57 -2.54 -4.91
N TYR A 278 -10.25 -3.54 -5.73
CA TYR A 278 -9.43 -3.35 -6.92
C TYR A 278 -10.14 -2.55 -8.02
N GLY A 279 -11.46 -2.70 -8.17
CA GLY A 279 -12.27 -1.87 -9.06
C GLY A 279 -12.23 -0.39 -8.65
N LEU A 280 -12.28 -0.11 -7.34
CA LEU A 280 -12.12 1.24 -6.81
C LEU A 280 -10.73 1.81 -7.10
N TYR A 281 -9.66 1.00 -7.03
CA TYR A 281 -8.32 1.41 -7.44
C TYR A 281 -8.24 1.75 -8.93
N ILE A 282 -8.81 0.92 -9.80
CA ILE A 282 -8.85 1.17 -11.25
C ILE A 282 -9.58 2.49 -11.53
N ALA A 283 -10.72 2.73 -10.87
CA ALA A 283 -11.48 3.96 -10.99
C ALA A 283 -10.67 5.18 -10.51
N LEU A 284 -9.99 5.08 -9.37
CA LEU A 284 -9.11 6.13 -8.85
C LEU A 284 -7.95 6.43 -9.80
N LEU A 285 -7.30 5.42 -10.36
CA LEU A 285 -6.25 5.59 -11.37
C LEU A 285 -6.81 6.29 -12.61
N GLN A 286 -8.01 5.92 -13.06
CA GLN A 286 -8.64 6.53 -14.23
C GLN A 286 -8.98 8.00 -13.98
N TRP A 287 -9.63 8.30 -12.85
CA TRP A 287 -9.96 9.68 -12.51
C TRP A 287 -8.72 10.52 -12.26
N SER A 288 -7.68 9.97 -11.63
CA SER A 288 -6.39 10.66 -11.43
C SER A 288 -5.72 10.98 -12.77
N LYS A 289 -5.74 10.03 -13.71
CA LYS A 289 -5.27 10.24 -15.09
C LYS A 289 -6.03 11.37 -15.78
N THR A 290 -7.36 11.33 -15.77
CA THR A 290 -8.20 12.37 -16.41
C THR A 290 -8.00 13.73 -15.76
N TYR A 291 -7.96 13.79 -14.42
CA TYR A 291 -7.73 15.02 -13.68
C TYR A 291 -6.37 15.62 -14.04
N MET A 292 -5.31 14.81 -14.00
CA MET A 292 -3.94 15.23 -14.32
C MET A 292 -3.82 15.79 -15.73
N GLN A 293 -4.32 15.06 -16.74
CA GLN A 293 -4.31 15.51 -18.14
C GLN A 293 -5.09 16.82 -18.30
N GLY A 294 -6.21 16.96 -17.61
CA GLY A 294 -7.02 18.17 -17.62
C GLY A 294 -6.30 19.38 -17.04
N VAL A 295 -5.69 19.22 -15.86
CA VAL A 295 -4.93 20.29 -15.21
C VAL A 295 -3.72 20.68 -16.05
N THR A 296 -2.91 19.72 -16.51
CA THR A 296 -1.74 19.98 -17.37
C THR A 296 -2.14 20.73 -18.65
N GLY A 297 -3.21 20.29 -19.31
CA GLY A 297 -3.68 20.94 -20.53
C GLY A 297 -4.17 22.38 -20.33
N VAL A 298 -4.53 22.80 -19.11
CA VAL A 298 -4.81 24.22 -18.82
C VAL A 298 -3.50 24.94 -18.48
N VAL A 299 -2.64 24.34 -17.65
CA VAL A 299 -1.36 24.92 -17.22
C VAL A 299 -0.48 25.32 -18.40
N ASP A 300 -0.29 24.41 -19.37
CA ASP A 300 0.58 24.67 -20.53
C ASP A 300 -0.03 25.73 -21.47
N ARG A 301 -1.36 25.87 -21.52
CA ARG A 301 -2.04 26.93 -22.30
C ARG A 301 -1.94 28.32 -21.65
N MET A 302 -1.79 28.39 -20.33
CA MET A 302 -1.66 29.66 -19.61
C MET A 302 -0.25 30.25 -19.66
N ASN A 303 0.71 29.54 -20.25
CA ASN A 303 2.09 30.01 -20.33
C ASN A 303 2.78 29.50 -21.62
N PRO A 304 2.34 29.96 -22.81
CA PRO A 304 2.91 29.53 -24.09
C PRO A 304 4.30 30.10 -24.36
N GLU A 305 4.79 31.02 -23.52
CA GLU A 305 6.04 31.76 -23.71
C GLU A 305 7.16 31.25 -22.80
N THR A 306 7.57 30.00 -23.04
CA THR A 306 8.94 29.48 -22.82
C THR A 306 9.21 28.40 -23.85
#